data_AF-A0A1A8U2N5-F1
#
_entry.id   AF-A0A1A8U2N5-F1
#
_cell.length_a   1.000
_cell.length_b   1.000
_cell.length_c   1.000
_cell.angle_alpha   90.00
_cell.angle_beta   90.00
_cell.angle_gamma   90.00
#
_symmetry.space_group_name_H-M   'P 1'
#
loop_
_entity.id
_entity.type
_entity.pdbx_description
1 polymer ?
#
loop_
_entity_poly.entity_id
_entity_poly.type
_entity_poly.pdbx_seq_one_letter_code
_entity_poly.pdbx_strand_id
1 'polypeptide(L)'
;KKNARNDFLKEIRIMSRLRDPNIVRLLAVCVDKEPLCMITEYMENGDLNQFLCSLRLQTSDGDQMEAEQRQDVASYSQMIAMAAQ
;
A
#
# COMPACT_ATOMS: atom_id res chain seq x y z
N LYS A 1 22.33 14.15 -9.17
CA LYS A 1 21.23 14.36 -10.15
C LYS A 1 21.16 13.29 -11.24
N LYS A 2 22.23 12.93 -11.99
CA LYS A 2 22.17 11.88 -13.03
C LYS A 2 21.71 10.48 -12.53
N ASN A 3 22.02 10.12 -11.28
CA ASN A 3 21.66 8.80 -10.74
C ASN A 3 20.14 8.66 -10.51
N ALA A 4 19.48 9.68 -9.94
CA ALA A 4 18.05 9.62 -9.63
C ALA A 4 17.16 9.39 -10.86
N ARG A 5 17.46 10.02 -12.01
CA ARG A 5 16.73 9.79 -13.26
C ARG A 5 16.89 8.34 -13.74
N ASN A 6 18.11 7.81 -13.69
CA ASN A 6 18.36 6.43 -14.11
C ASN A 6 17.69 5.44 -13.15
N ASP A 7 17.69 5.71 -11.84
CA ASP A 7 17.05 4.86 -10.85
C ASP A 7 15.53 4.86 -11.01
N PHE A 8 14.92 6.03 -11.28
CA PHE A 8 13.50 6.14 -11.62
C PHE A 8 13.12 5.30 -12.86
N LEU A 9 13.94 5.36 -13.92
CA LEU A 9 13.71 4.56 -15.12
C LEU A 9 13.90 3.04 -14.88
N LYS A 10 14.83 2.65 -13.99
CA LYS A 10 14.96 1.24 -13.57
C LYS A 10 13.73 0.78 -12.80
N GLU A 11 13.22 1.60 -11.89
CA GLU A 11 12.04 1.30 -11.09
C GLU A 11 10.79 1.12 -11.97
N ILE A 12 10.58 2.02 -12.94
CA ILE A 12 9.54 1.87 -13.98
C ILE A 12 9.68 0.53 -14.71
N ARG A 13 10.90 0.18 -15.13
CA ARG A 13 11.14 -1.07 -15.86
C ARG A 13 10.79 -2.29 -15.01
N ILE A 14 11.10 -2.27 -13.72
CA ILE A 14 10.75 -3.34 -12.78
C ILE A 14 9.23 -3.42 -12.62
N MET A 15 8.58 -2.31 -12.26
CA MET A 15 7.13 -2.26 -12.00
C MET A 15 6.29 -2.60 -13.23
N SER A 16 6.73 -2.23 -14.44
CA SER A 16 6.02 -2.53 -15.70
C SER A 16 5.82 -4.04 -15.97
N ARG A 17 6.64 -4.89 -15.33
CA ARG A 17 6.60 -6.35 -15.49
C ARG A 17 5.78 -7.04 -14.41
N LEU A 18 5.42 -6.33 -13.34
CA LEU A 18 4.63 -6.87 -12.24
C LEU A 18 3.16 -6.83 -12.63
N ARG A 19 2.54 -8.01 -12.70
CA ARG A 19 1.11 -8.19 -13.00
C ARG A 19 0.56 -9.25 -12.08
N ASP A 20 0.11 -8.83 -10.91
CA ASP A 20 -0.54 -9.67 -9.92
C ASP A 20 -1.61 -8.83 -9.20
N PRO A 21 -2.77 -9.41 -8.82
CA PRO A 21 -3.81 -8.69 -8.10
C PRO A 21 -3.39 -8.10 -6.74
N ASN A 22 -2.29 -8.59 -6.13
CA ASN A 22 -1.82 -8.12 -4.83
C ASN A 22 -0.53 -7.29 -4.92
N ILE A 23 -0.15 -6.85 -6.12
CA ILE A 23 1.01 -6.00 -6.36
C ILE A 23 0.55 -4.73 -7.06
N VAL A 24 0.94 -3.58 -6.50
CA VAL A 24 0.61 -2.28 -7.07
C VAL A 24 0.98 -2.19 -8.54
N ARG A 25 0.00 -1.82 -9.36
CA ARG A 25 0.09 -1.79 -10.80
C ARG A 25 0.50 -0.42 -11.29
N LEU A 26 1.53 -0.41 -12.12
CA LEU A 26 1.91 0.75 -12.90
C LEU A 26 0.91 0.94 -14.06
N LEU A 27 0.15 2.04 -14.04
CA LEU A 27 -0.83 2.38 -15.08
C LEU A 27 -0.18 3.14 -16.24
N ALA A 28 0.66 4.14 -15.92
CA ALA A 28 1.31 4.99 -16.91
C ALA A 28 2.55 5.69 -16.34
N VAL A 29 3.34 6.28 -17.24
CA VAL A 29 4.54 7.06 -16.90
C VAL A 29 4.64 8.31 -17.76
N CYS A 30 5.19 9.38 -17.21
CA CYS A 30 5.54 10.59 -17.94
C CYS A 30 7.07 10.77 -17.85
N VAL A 31 7.79 10.44 -18.92
CA VAL A 31 9.28 10.47 -18.92
C VAL A 31 9.90 11.42 -19.95
N ASP A 32 9.08 11.96 -20.86
CA ASP A 32 9.52 12.81 -21.97
C ASP A 32 9.98 14.20 -21.51
N LYS A 33 9.35 14.73 -20.45
CA LYS A 33 9.65 16.06 -19.88
C LYS A 33 9.75 15.95 -18.36
N GLU A 34 10.47 16.88 -17.74
CA GLU A 34 10.50 16.99 -16.28
C GLU A 34 9.24 17.74 -15.77
N PRO A 35 8.71 17.39 -14.58
CA PRO A 35 9.16 16.32 -13.69
C PRO A 35 8.77 14.92 -14.22
N LEU A 36 9.57 13.92 -13.87
CA LEU A 36 9.26 12.52 -14.18
C LEU A 36 8.13 12.04 -13.26
N CYS A 37 7.11 11.41 -13.82
CA CYS A 37 5.94 10.96 -13.05
C CYS A 37 5.65 9.48 -13.27
N MET A 38 5.16 8.84 -12.21
CA MET A 38 4.63 7.48 -12.21
C MET A 38 3.16 7.55 -11.83
N ILE A 39 2.31 6.85 -12.56
CA ILE A 39 0.87 6.79 -12.30
C ILE A 39 0.54 5.35 -11.94
N THR A 40 0.10 5.13 -10.71
CA THR A 40 -0.33 3.83 -10.18
C THR A 40 -1.81 3.87 -9.85
N GLU A 41 -2.37 2.71 -9.47
CA GLU A 41 -3.68 2.70 -8.81
C GLU A 41 -3.64 3.45 -7.47
N TYR A 42 -4.81 3.92 -7.05
CA TYR A 42 -4.99 4.68 -5.83
C TYR A 42 -5.46 3.74 -4.71
N MET A 43 -4.66 3.63 -3.65
CA MET A 43 -5.02 2.85 -2.47
C MET A 43 -5.79 3.72 -1.48
N GLU A 44 -7.11 3.57 -1.40
CA GLU A 44 -7.98 4.43 -0.56
C GLU A 44 -7.60 4.40 0.92
N ASN A 45 -7.11 3.26 1.41
CA ASN A 45 -6.74 3.06 2.80
C ASN A 45 -5.26 3.38 3.13
N GLY A 46 -4.50 3.91 2.16
CA GLY A 46 -3.10 4.28 2.36
C GLY A 46 -2.17 3.08 2.52
N ASP A 47 -1.12 3.22 3.34
CA ASP A 47 -0.17 2.14 3.59
C ASP A 47 -0.65 1.16 4.68
N LEU A 48 -0.20 -0.09 4.56
CA LEU A 48 -0.60 -1.17 5.45
C LEU A 48 -0.25 -0.89 6.92
N ASN A 49 0.90 -0.27 7.19
CA ASN A 49 1.33 -0.03 8.56
C ASN A 49 0.43 1.00 9.24
N GLN A 50 0.07 2.08 8.56
CA GLN A 50 -0.86 3.09 9.07
C GLN A 50 -2.25 2.50 9.31
N PHE A 51 -2.74 1.66 8.39
CA PHE A 51 -4.02 0.99 8.53
C PHE A 51 -4.06 0.01 9.70
N LEU A 52 -3.02 -0.81 9.89
CA LEU A 52 -2.93 -1.72 11.03
C LEU A 52 -2.84 -0.98 12.36
N CYS A 53 -2.10 0.14 12.39
CA CYS A 53 -2.05 1.00 13.57
C CYS A 53 -3.41 1.60 13.91
N SER A 54 -4.18 2.06 12.92
CA SER A 54 -5.50 2.67 13.16
C SER A 54 -6.50 1.65 13.72
N LEU A 55 -6.46 0.39 13.25
CA LEU A 55 -7.28 -0.69 13.79
C LEU A 55 -6.98 -0.95 15.28
N ARG A 56 -5.71 -0.93 15.68
CA ARG A 56 -5.31 -1.12 17.09
C ARG A 56 -5.69 0.04 18.00
N LEU A 57 -5.83 1.25 17.46
CA LEU A 57 -6.25 2.42 18.25
C LEU A 57 -7.77 2.49 18.44
N GLN A 58 -8.55 1.91 17.54
CA GLN A 58 -10.00 1.80 17.71
C GLN A 58 -10.40 0.83 18.85
N THR A 59 -9.48 -0.03 19.30
CA THR A 59 -9.76 -1.00 20.39
C THR A 59 -9.57 -0.43 21.81
N SER A 60 -9.14 0.83 21.98
CA SER A 60 -8.80 1.39 23.30
C SER A 60 -9.80 2.36 23.92
N ASP A 61 -10.82 2.85 23.19
CA ASP A 61 -11.68 3.95 23.65
C ASP A 61 -13.12 3.57 24.03
N GLY A 62 -13.44 2.29 24.21
CA GLY A 62 -14.78 1.86 24.62
C GLY A 62 -14.83 0.52 25.35
N ASP A 63 -15.17 0.59 26.63
CA ASP A 63 -15.78 -0.43 27.50
C ASP A 63 -14.93 -1.55 28.13
N GLN A 64 -14.98 -1.52 29.47
CA GLN A 64 -14.77 -2.66 30.35
C GLN A 64 -15.91 -3.66 30.13
N MET A 65 -15.69 -4.79 29.45
CA MET A 65 -16.35 -6.08 29.77
C MET A 65 -15.73 -7.25 28.99
N GLU A 66 -15.47 -8.31 29.76
CA GLU A 66 -15.32 -9.72 29.37
C GLU A 66 -14.23 -10.10 28.35
N ALA A 67 -13.13 -10.60 28.92
CA ALA A 67 -12.08 -11.32 28.24
C ALA A 67 -12.58 -12.71 27.82
N GLU A 68 -13.11 -12.83 26.60
CA GLU A 68 -13.15 -14.08 25.87
C GLU A 68 -13.20 -13.76 24.37
N GLN A 69 -12.13 -14.13 23.66
CA GLN A 69 -11.97 -14.02 22.19
C GLN A 69 -11.44 -12.68 21.62
N ARG A 70 -10.37 -12.13 22.20
CA ARG A 70 -9.55 -11.08 21.56
C ARG A 70 -8.90 -11.58 20.27
N GLN A 71 -9.44 -11.21 19.11
CA GLN A 71 -8.68 -11.18 17.86
C GLN A 71 -7.92 -9.84 17.75
N ASP A 72 -6.84 -9.70 18.53
CA ASP A 72 -5.92 -8.53 18.51
C ASP A 72 -5.05 -8.45 17.24
N VAL A 73 -5.38 -9.20 16.21
CA VAL A 73 -4.60 -9.36 14.98
C VAL A 73 -5.50 -9.16 13.78
N ALA A 74 -5.17 -8.18 12.95
CA ALA A 74 -5.79 -8.06 11.64
C ALA A 74 -5.68 -9.41 10.92
N SER A 75 -6.82 -9.92 10.46
CA SER A 75 -6.86 -11.19 9.75
C SER A 75 -6.06 -11.09 8.46
N TYR A 76 -5.46 -12.21 8.04
CA TYR A 76 -4.82 -12.32 6.73
C TYR A 76 -5.75 -11.87 5.59
N SER A 77 -7.05 -12.14 5.71
CA SER A 77 -8.05 -11.67 4.75
C SER A 77 -8.16 -10.14 4.68
N GLN A 78 -8.00 -9.43 5.80
CA GLN A 78 -8.02 -7.96 5.82
C GLN A 78 -6.74 -7.40 5.18
N MET A 79 -5.59 -8.03 5.41
CA MET A 79 -4.33 -7.64 4.78
C MET A 79 -4.34 -7.87 3.26
N ILE A 80 -4.88 -9.01 2.81
CA ILE A 80 -5.07 -9.31 1.38
C ILE A 80 -6.05 -8.32 0.74
N ALA A 81 -7.19 -8.04 1.39
CA ALA A 81 -8.16 -7.09 0.89
C ALA A 81 -7.57 -5.68 0.71
N MET A 82 -6.59 -5.31 1.54
CA MET A 82 -5.84 -4.05 1.43
C MET A 82 -4.93 -4.02 0.20
N ALA A 83 -4.33 -5.15 -0.17
CA ALA A 83 -3.43 -5.24 -1.34
C ALA A 83 -4.16 -5.32 -2.69
N ALA A 84 -5.46 -5.64 -2.67
CA ALA A 84 -6.28 -5.87 -3.86
C ALA A 84 -7.24 -4.71 -4.22
N GLN A 85 -7.11 -3.56 -3.54
CA GLN A 85 -7.91 -2.35 -3.77
C GLN A 85 -7.36 -1.49 -4.90
#